data_AF-A0A346SCW7-F1
#
_entry.id   AF-A0A346SCW7-F1
#
_cell.length_a   1.000
_cell.length_b   1.000
_cell.length_c   1.000
_cell.angle_alpha   90.00
_cell.angle_beta   90.00
_cell.angle_gamma   90.00
#
_symmetry.space_group_name_H-M   'P 1'
#
loop_
_entity.id
_entity.type
_entity.pdbx_description
1 polymer ?
#
loop_
_entity_poly.entity_id
_entity_poly.type
_entity_poly.pdbx_seq_one_letter_code
_entity_poly.pdbx_strand_id
1 'polypeptide(L)' 'MVVTLDGRFSRKYAYQFCAPQYCQVNVGLTKELLNAEFGKVEYYFAASPTVKRSFTFSLYGFSAAIEEVRKRGYPSN' A
#
# COMPACT_ATOMS: atom_id res chain seq x y z
N MET A 1 8.69 -0.50 6.07
CA MET A 1 7.89 0.51 5.35
C MET A 1 6.70 0.93 6.21
N VAL A 2 6.25 2.17 6.13
CA VAL A 2 5.00 2.65 6.76
C VAL A 2 4.04 3.09 5.66
N VAL A 3 2.78 2.67 5.74
CA VAL A 3 1.71 3.19 4.89
C VAL A 3 0.73 3.95 5.77
N THR A 4 0.42 5.18 5.38
CA THR A 4 -0.56 6.04 6.03
C THR A 4 -1.69 6.38 5.07
N LEU A 5 -2.93 6.17 5.46
CA LEU A 5 -4.13 6.48 4.69
C LEU A 5 -4.80 7.73 5.26
N ASP A 6 -5.07 8.71 4.40
CA ASP A 6 -5.69 10.01 4.71
C ASP A 6 -5.08 10.75 5.93
N GLY A 7 -3.81 10.47 6.25
CA GLY A 7 -3.14 10.99 7.44
C GLY A 7 -3.63 10.43 8.78
N ARG A 8 -4.57 9.47 8.80
CA ARG A 8 -5.23 8.99 10.03
C ARG A 8 -4.87 7.55 10.38
N PHE A 9 -4.91 6.65 9.39
CA PHE A 9 -4.62 5.24 9.62
C PHE A 9 -3.18 4.95 9.19
N SER A 10 -2.33 4.48 10.09
CA SER A 10 -0.92 4.21 9.78
C SER A 10 -0.50 2.83 10.24
N ARG A 11 0.14 2.06 9.35
CA ARG A 11 0.59 0.70 9.63
C ARG A 11 1.99 0.44 9.11
N LYS A 12 2.76 -0.30 9.90
CA LYS A 12 4.10 -0.79 9.53
C LYS A 12 3.97 -2.11 8.76
N TYR A 13 4.73 -2.22 7.68
CA TYR A 13 4.86 -3.41 6.86
C TYR A 13 6.32 -3.82 6.73
N ALA A 14 6.54 -5.14 6.77
CA ALA A 14 7.82 -5.77 6.49
C ALA A 14 7.98 -5.98 4.97
N TYR A 15 9.21 -5.89 4.48
CA TYR A 15 9.53 -6.32 3.13
C TYR A 15 9.52 -7.84 3.08
N GLN A 16 8.81 -8.41 2.12
CA GLN A 16 8.78 -9.87 1.93
C GLN A 16 9.98 -10.33 1.10
N PHE A 17 10.32 -9.56 0.07
CA PHE A 17 11.41 -9.85 -0.86
C PHE A 17 11.97 -8.53 -1.41
N CYS A 18 13.28 -8.46 -1.65
CA CYS A 18 13.92 -7.32 -2.27
C CYS A 18 14.83 -7.78 -3.41
N ALA A 19 14.62 -7.18 -4.59
CA ALA A 19 15.47 -7.25 -5.76
C ALA A 19 16.23 -5.92 -5.94
N PRO A 20 17.27 -5.85 -6.79
CA PRO A 20 18.04 -4.63 -7.00
C PRO A 20 17.20 -3.39 -7.34
N GLN A 21 16.10 -3.58 -8.06
CA GLN A 21 15.25 -2.50 -8.57
C GLN A 21 13.95 -2.26 -7.77
N TYR A 22 13.51 -3.20 -6.92
CA TYR A 22 12.28 -3.05 -6.14
C TYR A 22 12.28 -3.92 -4.88
N CYS A 23 11.48 -3.53 -3.88
CA CYS A 23 11.10 -4.41 -2.78
C CYS A 23 9.60 -4.69 -2.82
N GLN A 24 9.23 -5.96 -2.66
CA GLN A 24 7.84 -6.40 -2.56
C GLN A 24 7.36 -6.33 -1.12
N VAL A 25 6.13 -5.84 -0.95
CA VAL A 25 5.43 -5.76 0.33
C VAL A 25 4.00 -6.25 0.14
N ASN A 26 3.54 -7.13 1.02
CA ASN A 26 2.13 -7.50 1.07
C ASN A 26 1.40 -6.59 2.03
N VAL A 27 0.53 -5.73 1.48
CA VAL A 27 -0.25 -4.76 2.24
C VAL A 27 -1.59 -5.37 2.71
N GLY A 28 -2.09 -6.38 1.98
CA GLY A 28 -3.41 -6.97 2.18
C GLY A 28 -4.55 -6.01 1.80
N LEU A 29 -5.74 -6.56 1.54
CA LEU A 29 -6.95 -5.75 1.43
C LEU A 29 -7.49 -5.47 2.83
N THR A 30 -7.63 -4.21 3.20
CA THR A 30 -8.21 -3.81 4.49
C THR A 30 -9.37 -2.86 4.27
N LYS A 31 -10.29 -2.79 5.24
CA LYS A 31 -11.45 -1.88 5.15
C LYS A 31 -11.03 -0.42 5.04
N GLU A 32 -9.88 -0.07 5.61
CA GLU A 32 -9.32 1.27 5.58
C GLU A 32 -8.90 1.66 4.16
N LEU A 33 -8.34 0.73 3.37
CA LEU A 33 -8.02 0.98 1.96
C LEU A 33 -9.25 1.25 1.10
N LEU A 34 -10.39 0.64 1.43
CA LEU A 34 -11.64 0.80 0.67
C LEU A 34 -12.30 2.16 0.89
N ASN A 35 -12.05 2.77 2.04
CA ASN A 35 -12.68 4.04 2.44
C ASN A 35 -11.73 5.24 2.33
N ALA A 36 -10.47 5.00 1.95
CA ALA A 36 -9.46 6.05 1.88
C ALA A 36 -9.40 6.70 0.49
N GLU A 37 -9.07 7.98 0.45
CA GLU A 37 -8.91 8.74 -0.79
C GLU A 37 -7.45 8.78 -1.25
N PHE A 38 -6.52 8.83 -0.29
CA PHE A 38 -5.09 8.90 -0.55
C PHE A 38 -4.30 8.02 0.40
N GLY A 39 -3.20 7.47 -0.11
CA GLY A 39 -2.19 6.81 0.69
C GLY A 39 -0.84 7.48 0.56
N LYS A 40 -0.07 7.49 1.65
CA LYS A 40 1.33 7.90 1.69
C LYS A 40 2.17 6.72 2.12
N VAL A 41 3.22 6.43 1.37
CA VAL A 41 4.22 5.43 1.74
C VAL A 41 5.47 6.14 2.23
N GLU A 42 6.00 5.70 3.37
CA GLU A 42 7.28 6.14 3.90
C GLU A 42 8.23 4.94 4.05
N TYR A 43 9.44 5.07 3.52
CA TYR A 43 10.39 3.98 3.43
C TYR A 43 11.85 4.48 3.46
N TYR A 44 12.76 3.52 3.61
CA TYR A 44 14.20 3.72 3.53
C TYR A 44 14.74 2.84 2.41
N PHE A 45 15.70 3.34 1.62
CA PHE A 45 16.41 2.52 0.66
C PHE A 45 17.41 1.62 1.38
N ALA A 46 17.57 0.38 0.91
CA ALA A 46 18.57 -0.53 1.47
C ALA A 46 20.00 0.03 1.38
N ALA A 47 20.32 0.73 0.28
CA ALA A 47 21.61 1.38 0.08
C ALA A 47 21.81 2.66 0.93
N SER A 48 20.75 3.19 1.55
CA SER A 48 20.81 4.41 2.37
C SER A 48 19.77 4.33 3.50
N PRO A 49 19.99 3.48 4.52
CA PRO A 49 18.99 3.16 5.54
C PRO A 49 18.67 4.33 6.47
N THR A 50 19.43 5.42 6.41
CA THR A 50 19.22 6.65 7.19
C THR A 50 18.38 7.69 6.45
N VAL A 51 18.19 7.57 5.13
CA VAL A 51 17.47 8.55 4.32
C VAL A 51 16.01 8.12 4.18
N LYS A 52 15.11 8.81 4.90
CA LYS A 52 13.67 8.60 4.78
C LYS A 52 13.17 9.19 3.46
N ARG A 53 12.47 8.38 2.67
CA ARG A 53 11.78 8.77 1.44
C ARG A 53 10.29 8.55 1.59
N SER A 54 9.51 9.29 0.80
CA SER A 54 8.07 9.10 0.75
C SER A 54 7.50 9.40 -0.62
N PHE A 55 6.40 8.74 -0.95
CA PHE A 55 5.54 9.10 -2.07
C PHE A 55 4.07 8.98 -1.67
N THR A 56 3.21 9.64 -2.43
CA THR A 56 1.76 9.62 -2.22
C THR A 56 1.10 8.98 -3.45
N PHE A 57 0.01 8.26 -3.24
CA PHE A 57 -0.80 7.64 -4.28
C PHE A 57 -2.28 7.92 -4.03
N SER A 58 -3.07 7.97 -5.11
CA SER A 58 -4.52 8.11 -5.04
C SER A 58 -5.17 6.73 -4.94
N LEU A 59 -6.21 6.63 -4.13
CA LEU A 59 -7.13 5.49 -4.04
C LEU A 59 -8.48 5.79 -4.70
N TYR A 60 -8.59 6.91 -5.43
CA TYR A 60 -9.79 7.22 -6.18
C TYR A 60 -10.14 6.11 -7.17
N GLY A 61 -11.39 5.62 -7.10
CA GLY A 61 -11.86 4.51 -7.93
C GLY A 61 -11.42 3.12 -7.46
N PHE A 62 -10.58 3.00 -6.41
CA PHE A 62 -10.11 1.71 -5.91
C PHE A 62 -11.27 0.83 -5.41
N SER A 63 -12.19 1.40 -4.63
CA SER A 63 -13.37 0.68 -4.13
C SER A 63 -14.23 0.11 -5.28
N ALA A 64 -14.48 0.91 -6.31
CA ALA A 64 -15.22 0.47 -7.50
C ALA A 64 -14.48 -0.65 -8.25
N ALA A 65 -13.16 -0.56 -8.38
CA ALA A 65 -12.35 -1.60 -9.01
C ALA A 65 -12.40 -2.93 -8.22
N ILE A 66 -12.40 -2.88 -6.88
CA ILE A 66 -12.54 -4.06 -6.03
C ILE A 66 -13.92 -4.70 -6.20
N GLU A 67 -14.99 -3.90 -6.24
CA GLU A 67 -16.35 -4.39 -6.51
C GLU A 67 -16.44 -5.08 -7.89
N GLU A 68 -15.80 -4.54 -8.92
CA GLU A 68 -15.73 -5.18 -10.24
C GLU A 68 -14.96 -6.51 -10.21
N VAL A 69 -13.89 -6.63 -9.42
CA VAL A 69 -13.17 -7.90 -9.23
C VAL A 69 -14.04 -8.92 -8.51
N ARG A 70 -14.80 -8.51 -7.47
CA ARG A 70 -15.73 -9.39 -6.75
C ARG A 70 -16.82 -9.94 -7.67
N LYS A 71 -17.42 -9.10 -8.52
CA LYS A 71 -18.45 -9.51 -9.49
C LYS A 71 -17.97 -10.58 -10.48
N ARG A 72 -16.67 -10.61 -10.78
CA ARG A 72 -16.05 -11.60 -11.68
C ARG A 72 -15.81 -12.96 -11.02
N GLY A 73 -16.16 -13.13 -9.75
CA GLY A 73 -16.04 -14.42 -9.05
C GLY A 73 -14.61 -14.81 -8.68
N TYR A 74 -13.65 -13.88 -8.76
CA TYR A 74 -12.30 -14.13 -8.25
C TYR A 74 -12.32 -14.11 -6.71
N PRO A 75 -11.71 -15.10 -6.05
CA PRO A 75 -11.70 -15.15 -4.59
C PRO A 75 -10.98 -13.93 -4.02
N SER A 76 -11.70 -13.18 -3.17
CA SER A 76 -11.10 -12.12 -2.36
C SER A 76 -10.44 -12.77 -1.15
N ASN A 77 -9.14 -13.07 -1.26
CA ASN A 77 -8.31 -13.50 -0.12
C ASN A 77 -7.96 -12.33 0.80
#